data_AF-A0A916ZV31-F1
#
_entry.id   AF-A0A916ZV31-F1
#
_cell.length_a   1.000
_cell.length_b   1.000
_cell.length_c   1.000
_cell.angle_alpha   90.00
_cell.angle_beta   90.00
_cell.angle_gamma   90.00
#
_symmetry.space_group_name_H-M   'P 1'
#
loop_
_entity.id
_entity.type
_entity.pdbx_description
1 polymer ?
#
loop_
_entity_poly.entity_id
_entity_poly.type
_entity_poly.pdbx_seq_one_letter_code
_entity_poly.pdbx_strand_id
1 'polypeptide(L)'
;MEGRVTAGPVTKLSALPPDALDKMAGLMAESGVAATILPATDLFLTGRDHSHLCPRGVAPAHHLAAHGVACCLSTNNMLNPFTPYGDGSLTRIANLYANVHHLGDPQALADCLDMITRSSAKILRLPDYGLVPGNPADLVVLDASSPQDAIARIAPPLMAFKSGRQSFERPRPKLHL
;
A
#
# COMPACT_ATOMS: atom_id res chain seq x y z
N MET A 1 -15.39 10.84 -17.03
CA MET A 1 -14.12 10.11 -16.81
C MET A 1 -14.05 9.50 -15.39
N GLU A 2 -15.18 9.42 -14.69
CA GLU A 2 -15.27 8.99 -13.29
C GLU A 2 -14.64 7.60 -13.08
N GLY A 3 -13.82 7.46 -12.02
CA GLY A 3 -13.18 6.18 -11.66
C GLY A 3 -12.09 5.70 -12.64
N ARG A 4 -11.62 6.55 -13.56
CA ARG A 4 -10.57 6.18 -14.53
C ARG A 4 -9.24 6.88 -14.32
N VAL A 5 -9.19 7.85 -13.41
CA VAL A 5 -8.02 8.69 -13.18
C VAL A 5 -7.43 8.34 -11.82
N THR A 6 -6.12 8.21 -11.79
CA THR A 6 -5.33 8.00 -10.56
C THR A 6 -4.25 9.06 -10.49
N ALA A 7 -4.12 9.70 -9.34
CA ALA A 7 -3.06 10.66 -9.05
C ALA A 7 -2.03 10.02 -8.10
N GLY A 8 -0.74 10.20 -8.39
CA GLY A 8 0.34 9.75 -7.52
C GLY A 8 1.63 10.50 -7.84
N PRO A 9 2.55 10.69 -6.87
CA PRO A 9 2.49 10.25 -5.47
C PRO A 9 1.60 11.10 -4.54
N VAL A 10 1.11 12.26 -5.02
CA VAL A 10 0.34 13.23 -4.22
C VAL A 10 0.99 13.65 -2.89
N THR A 11 2.32 13.59 -2.80
CA THR A 11 3.18 13.96 -1.65
C THR A 11 2.76 15.28 -0.98
N LYS A 12 2.36 16.29 -1.77
CA LYS A 12 1.94 17.61 -1.26
C LYS A 12 0.76 17.56 -0.29
N LEU A 13 -0.08 16.52 -0.35
CA LEU A 13 -1.18 16.35 0.60
C LEU A 13 -0.69 16.20 2.03
N SER A 14 0.52 15.68 2.25
CA SER A 14 1.11 15.57 3.59
C SER A 14 1.50 16.91 4.21
N ALA A 15 1.51 18.00 3.42
CA ALA A 15 1.89 19.34 3.84
C ALA A 15 0.68 20.28 4.00
N LEU A 16 -0.53 19.80 3.71
CA LEU A 16 -1.75 20.59 3.86
C LEU A 16 -2.17 20.69 5.33
N PRO A 17 -2.67 21.86 5.77
CA PRO A 17 -3.43 21.95 7.01
C PRO A 17 -4.68 21.04 6.98
N PRO A 18 -5.19 20.59 8.14
CA PRO A 18 -6.31 19.64 8.21
C PRO A 18 -7.53 20.03 7.35
N ASP A 19 -8.07 21.25 7.50
CA ASP A 19 -9.25 21.69 6.75
C ASP A 19 -9.04 21.67 5.22
N ALA A 20 -7.82 21.99 4.78
CA ALA A 20 -7.47 21.96 3.36
C ALA A 20 -7.31 20.53 2.84
N LEU A 21 -6.80 19.62 3.68
CA LEU A 21 -6.71 18.20 3.39
C LEU A 21 -8.11 17.58 3.29
N ASP A 22 -9.01 17.85 4.24
CA ASP A 22 -10.41 17.39 4.24
C ASP A 22 -11.11 17.84 2.96
N LYS A 23 -10.99 19.12 2.62
CA LYS A 23 -11.56 19.68 1.39
C LYS A 23 -11.01 18.97 0.14
N MET A 24 -9.70 18.73 0.10
CA MET A 24 -9.10 18.03 -1.04
C MET A 24 -9.55 16.58 -1.12
N ALA A 25 -9.64 15.89 0.01
CA ALA A 25 -10.13 14.51 0.07
C ALA A 25 -11.58 14.40 -0.43
N GLY A 26 -12.45 15.34 -0.03
CA GLY A 26 -13.83 15.43 -0.53
C GLY A 26 -13.88 15.62 -2.06
N LEU A 27 -13.11 16.57 -2.60
CA LEU A 27 -13.06 16.80 -4.05
C LEU A 27 -12.54 15.58 -4.83
N MET A 28 -11.54 14.88 -4.30
CA MET A 28 -11.02 13.65 -4.91
C MET A 28 -12.07 12.54 -4.91
N ALA A 29 -12.81 12.39 -3.81
CA ALA A 29 -13.88 11.40 -3.68
C ALA A 29 -15.05 11.71 -4.64
N GLU A 30 -15.55 12.96 -4.65
CA GLU A 30 -16.63 13.42 -5.54
C GLU A 30 -16.27 13.26 -7.02
N SER A 31 -15.01 13.46 -7.39
CA SER A 31 -14.54 13.31 -8.78
C SER A 31 -14.21 11.86 -9.16
N GLY A 32 -14.19 10.94 -8.20
CA GLY A 32 -13.78 9.55 -8.40
C GLY A 32 -12.30 9.40 -8.77
N VAL A 33 -11.44 10.34 -8.37
CA VAL A 33 -9.98 10.26 -8.57
C VAL A 33 -9.39 9.37 -7.48
N ALA A 34 -8.67 8.33 -7.89
CA ALA A 34 -7.92 7.47 -6.99
C ALA A 34 -6.54 8.07 -6.62
N ALA A 35 -5.96 7.61 -5.52
CA ALA A 35 -4.63 8.01 -5.07
C ALA A 35 -3.67 6.82 -5.00
N THR A 36 -2.46 6.98 -5.54
CA THR A 36 -1.35 6.04 -5.33
C THR A 36 -0.28 6.70 -4.48
N ILE A 37 0.00 6.11 -3.33
CA ILE A 37 0.99 6.60 -2.37
C ILE A 37 2.25 5.73 -2.50
N LEU A 38 3.42 6.36 -2.44
CA LEU A 38 4.71 5.73 -2.70
C LEU A 38 5.65 5.85 -1.49
N PRO A 39 5.37 5.15 -0.36
CA PRO A 39 5.98 5.44 0.95
C PRO A 39 7.51 5.50 0.94
N ALA A 40 8.17 4.52 0.31
CA ALA A 40 9.63 4.45 0.28
C ALA A 40 10.25 5.60 -0.55
N THR A 41 9.68 5.90 -1.71
CA THR A 41 10.19 6.95 -2.59
C THR A 41 9.89 8.33 -2.03
N ASP A 42 8.68 8.57 -1.54
CA ASP A 42 8.26 9.84 -0.96
C ASP A 42 9.09 10.18 0.28
N LEU A 43 9.28 9.21 1.18
CA LEU A 43 10.13 9.37 2.36
C LEU A 43 11.59 9.61 1.98
N PHE A 44 12.10 8.90 0.96
CA PHE A 44 13.48 9.09 0.52
C PHE A 44 13.69 10.47 -0.12
N LEU A 45 12.75 11.00 -0.90
CA LEU A 45 12.95 12.24 -1.66
C LEU A 45 12.56 13.51 -0.89
N THR A 46 11.72 13.41 0.14
CA THR A 46 11.21 14.59 0.86
C THR A 46 12.17 15.11 1.92
N GLY A 47 12.16 16.43 2.13
CA GLY A 47 12.87 17.08 3.24
C GLY A 47 14.40 17.10 3.12
N ARG A 48 14.93 16.95 1.90
CA ARG A 48 16.37 16.92 1.61
C ARG A 48 17.12 18.21 1.95
N ASP A 49 16.39 19.31 2.03
CA ASP A 49 16.85 20.65 2.39
C ASP A 49 16.65 20.97 3.89
N HIS A 50 16.05 20.06 4.67
CA HIS A 50 15.82 20.24 6.10
C HIS A 50 16.98 19.65 6.92
N SER A 51 17.48 20.41 7.89
CA SER A 51 18.59 19.98 8.76
C SER A 51 18.14 19.30 10.06
N HIS A 52 16.93 19.58 10.54
CA HIS A 52 16.35 19.04 11.77
C HIS A 52 14.83 18.93 11.61
N LEU A 53 14.20 18.03 12.38
CA LEU A 53 12.75 17.74 12.30
C LEU A 53 12.26 17.56 10.85
N CYS A 54 13.00 16.78 10.06
CA CYS A 54 12.73 16.57 8.64
C CYS A 54 11.32 15.97 8.42
N PRO A 55 10.50 16.56 7.52
CA PRO A 55 9.15 16.08 7.26
C PRO A 55 9.17 14.72 6.55
N ARG A 56 8.21 13.85 6.88
CA ARG A 56 8.11 12.50 6.29
C ARG A 56 7.69 12.50 4.83
N GLY A 57 6.86 13.47 4.42
CA GLY A 57 6.46 13.65 3.03
C GLY A 57 5.53 12.59 2.45
N VAL A 58 4.90 11.71 3.25
CA VAL A 58 4.04 10.66 2.72
C VAL A 58 2.57 11.06 2.86
N ALA A 59 1.81 10.94 1.77
CA ALA A 59 0.41 11.34 1.74
C ALA A 59 -0.45 10.43 2.65
N PRO A 60 -1.42 10.98 3.42
CA PRO A 60 -2.18 10.25 4.43
C PRO A 60 -3.30 9.41 3.82
N ALA A 61 -2.97 8.25 3.25
CA ALA A 61 -3.93 7.39 2.54
C ALA A 61 -5.14 6.97 3.40
N HIS A 62 -4.98 6.76 4.70
CA HIS A 62 -6.10 6.42 5.60
C HIS A 62 -7.11 7.57 5.72
N HIS A 63 -6.61 8.79 5.78
CA HIS A 63 -7.46 9.97 5.83
C HIS A 63 -8.24 10.16 4.52
N LEU A 64 -7.58 9.95 3.38
CA LEU A 64 -8.22 9.98 2.06
C LEU A 64 -9.26 8.85 1.92
N ALA A 65 -8.91 7.64 2.35
CA ALA A 65 -9.80 6.49 2.30
C ALA A 65 -11.05 6.67 3.19
N ALA A 66 -10.91 7.31 4.36
CA ALA A 66 -12.04 7.67 5.22
C ALA A 66 -13.04 8.62 4.53
N HIS A 67 -12.59 9.41 3.55
CA HIS A 67 -13.43 10.26 2.71
C HIS A 67 -13.97 9.55 1.45
N GLY A 68 -13.68 8.26 1.27
CA GLY A 68 -14.14 7.48 0.12
C GLY A 68 -13.20 7.49 -1.09
N VAL A 69 -12.01 8.07 -0.97
CA VAL A 69 -10.99 8.01 -2.03
C VAL A 69 -10.43 6.59 -2.11
N ALA A 70 -10.41 6.00 -3.31
CA ALA A 70 -9.71 4.74 -3.53
C ALA A 70 -8.20 4.97 -3.44
N CYS A 71 -7.53 4.39 -2.44
CA CYS A 71 -6.09 4.55 -2.23
C CYS A 71 -5.35 3.23 -2.36
N CYS A 72 -4.20 3.24 -3.03
CA CYS A 72 -3.25 2.12 -2.97
C CYS A 72 -1.87 2.54 -2.52
N LEU A 73 -1.15 1.57 -1.95
CA LEU A 73 0.27 1.70 -1.63
C LEU A 73 1.05 0.93 -2.70
N SER A 74 2.10 1.54 -3.24
CA SER A 74 2.92 0.91 -4.27
C SER A 74 4.40 1.15 -4.06
N THR A 75 5.18 0.26 -4.66
CA THR A 75 6.57 0.56 -5.02
C THR A 75 6.59 1.46 -6.26
N ASN A 76 7.68 2.21 -6.44
CA ASN A 76 7.97 2.98 -7.64
C ASN A 76 9.39 2.66 -8.09
N ASN A 77 10.36 3.15 -7.32
CA ASN A 77 11.76 2.95 -7.58
C ASN A 77 12.31 1.82 -6.72
N MET A 78 13.12 0.94 -7.31
CA MET A 78 13.86 -0.09 -6.61
C MET A 78 15.29 -0.12 -7.12
N LEU A 79 16.25 -0.08 -6.20
CA LEU A 79 17.69 -0.16 -6.49
C LEU A 79 18.15 0.85 -7.54
N ASN A 80 17.62 2.08 -7.48
CA ASN A 80 17.97 3.16 -8.40
C ASN A 80 18.24 4.49 -7.66
N PRO A 81 18.75 5.53 -8.34
CA PRO A 81 19.14 6.79 -7.68
C PRO A 81 18.02 7.51 -6.91
N PHE A 82 16.75 7.27 -7.27
CA PHE A 82 15.59 7.90 -6.62
C PHE A 82 15.05 7.10 -5.45
N THR A 83 15.41 5.82 -5.31
CA THR A 83 15.22 5.00 -4.11
C THR A 83 16.19 3.80 -4.19
N PRO A 84 17.32 3.83 -3.46
CA PRO A 84 18.38 2.82 -3.59
C PRO A 84 18.07 1.51 -2.85
N TYR A 85 16.87 1.38 -2.28
CA TYR A 85 16.41 0.22 -1.52
C TYR A 85 15.22 -0.44 -2.21
N GLY A 86 14.99 -1.72 -1.94
CA GLY A 86 13.80 -2.43 -2.39
C GLY A 86 14.06 -3.89 -2.72
N ASP A 87 13.05 -4.72 -2.51
CA ASP A 87 13.06 -6.17 -2.78
C ASP A 87 11.75 -6.66 -3.41
N GLY A 88 10.91 -5.74 -3.90
CA GLY A 88 9.60 -6.06 -4.50
C GLY A 88 8.50 -6.42 -3.51
N SER A 89 8.75 -6.44 -2.19
CA SER A 89 7.73 -6.80 -1.20
C SER A 89 6.75 -5.67 -0.92
N LEU A 90 5.51 -5.83 -1.36
CA LEU A 90 4.42 -4.89 -1.04
C LEU A 90 4.06 -4.91 0.44
N THR A 91 4.16 -6.05 1.13
CA THR A 91 3.92 -6.14 2.59
C THR A 91 4.87 -5.23 3.37
N ARG A 92 6.13 -5.10 2.93
CA ARG A 92 7.09 -4.18 3.56
C ARG A 92 6.78 -2.72 3.24
N ILE A 93 6.34 -2.42 2.02
CA ILE A 93 5.91 -1.06 1.66
C ILE A 93 4.71 -0.64 2.52
N ALA A 94 3.73 -1.53 2.70
CA ALA A 94 2.59 -1.32 3.58
C ALA A 94 3.00 -1.13 5.04
N ASN A 95 3.92 -1.95 5.55
CA ASN A 95 4.47 -1.78 6.90
C ASN A 95 5.24 -0.47 7.07
N LEU A 96 6.04 -0.06 6.08
CA LEU A 96 6.75 1.23 6.09
C LEU A 96 5.76 2.39 6.16
N TYR A 97 4.70 2.35 5.36
CA TYR A 97 3.62 3.32 5.43
C TYR A 97 2.98 3.38 6.82
N ALA A 98 2.69 2.22 7.43
CA ALA A 98 2.14 2.16 8.78
C ALA A 98 3.05 2.83 9.82
N ASN A 99 4.37 2.60 9.75
CA ASN A 99 5.35 3.29 10.60
C ASN A 99 5.34 4.81 10.37
N VAL A 100 5.34 5.23 9.10
CA VAL A 100 5.35 6.64 8.72
C VAL A 100 4.09 7.38 9.18
N HIS A 101 2.94 6.71 9.22
CA HIS A 101 1.67 7.30 9.65
C HIS A 101 1.27 6.94 11.09
N HIS A 102 2.16 6.31 11.86
CA HIS A 102 1.93 5.93 13.25
C HIS A 102 0.67 5.09 13.48
N LEU A 103 0.40 4.15 12.57
CA LEU A 103 -0.75 3.27 12.71
C LEU A 103 -0.48 2.21 13.77
N GLY A 104 -1.33 2.17 14.80
CA GLY A 104 -1.22 1.22 15.90
C GLY A 104 -2.43 0.33 16.09
N ASP A 105 -3.57 0.66 15.47
CA ASP A 105 -4.78 -0.13 15.60
C ASP A 105 -4.81 -1.30 14.59
N PRO A 106 -5.38 -2.46 14.97
CA PRO A 106 -5.45 -3.63 14.09
C PRO A 106 -6.18 -3.37 12.78
N GLN A 107 -7.22 -2.52 12.76
CA GLN A 107 -8.01 -2.31 11.56
C GLN A 107 -7.22 -1.50 10.53
N ALA A 108 -6.53 -0.44 10.91
CA ALA A 108 -5.68 0.33 10.00
C ALA A 108 -4.53 -0.51 9.43
N LEU A 109 -4.01 -1.48 10.18
CA LEU A 109 -3.04 -2.45 9.64
C LEU A 109 -3.68 -3.43 8.65
N ALA A 110 -4.92 -3.86 8.88
CA ALA A 110 -5.66 -4.66 7.91
C ALA A 110 -5.97 -3.86 6.63
N ASP A 111 -6.36 -2.59 6.77
CA ASP A 111 -6.62 -1.68 5.65
C ASP A 111 -5.36 -1.45 4.80
N CYS A 112 -4.17 -1.42 5.41
CA CYS A 112 -2.90 -1.42 4.68
C CYS A 112 -2.75 -2.63 3.72
N LEU A 113 -3.22 -3.83 4.13
CA LEU A 113 -3.21 -5.01 3.26
C LEU A 113 -4.20 -4.86 2.10
N ASP A 114 -5.37 -4.30 2.37
CA ASP A 114 -6.36 -4.00 1.32
C ASP A 114 -5.83 -2.95 0.32
N MET A 115 -5.07 -1.96 0.78
CA MET A 115 -4.41 -0.96 -0.07
C MET A 115 -3.32 -1.52 -0.98
N ILE A 116 -2.78 -2.71 -0.72
CA ILE A 116 -1.86 -3.42 -1.64
C ILE A 116 -2.51 -4.58 -2.39
N THR A 117 -3.81 -4.83 -2.18
CA THR A 117 -4.56 -5.92 -2.81
C THR A 117 -5.86 -5.41 -3.45
N ARG A 118 -6.98 -5.44 -2.74
CA ARG A 118 -8.33 -5.14 -3.24
C ARG A 118 -8.45 -3.72 -3.78
N SER A 119 -7.89 -2.74 -3.07
CA SER A 119 -7.95 -1.34 -3.52
C SER A 119 -7.11 -1.13 -4.78
N SER A 120 -5.90 -1.72 -4.85
CA SER A 120 -5.09 -1.71 -6.08
C SER A 120 -5.81 -2.35 -7.25
N ALA A 121 -6.47 -3.50 -7.05
CA ALA A 121 -7.26 -4.16 -8.09
C ALA A 121 -8.46 -3.31 -8.55
N LYS A 122 -9.14 -2.62 -7.62
CA LYS A 122 -10.23 -1.67 -7.92
C LYS A 122 -9.72 -0.51 -8.78
N ILE A 123 -8.57 0.07 -8.42
CA ILE A 123 -7.93 1.18 -9.16
C ILE A 123 -7.54 0.73 -10.59
N LEU A 124 -6.99 -0.49 -10.72
CA LEU A 124 -6.65 -1.09 -12.01
C LEU A 124 -7.87 -1.59 -12.79
N ARG A 125 -9.05 -1.64 -12.15
CA ARG A 125 -10.32 -2.14 -12.70
C ARG A 125 -10.23 -3.58 -13.19
N LEU A 126 -9.60 -4.44 -12.39
CA LEU A 126 -9.56 -5.87 -12.66
C LEU A 126 -10.96 -6.46 -12.46
N PRO A 127 -11.57 -7.07 -13.50
CA PRO A 127 -12.97 -7.50 -13.44
C PRO A 127 -13.19 -8.75 -12.56
N ASP A 128 -12.15 -9.55 -12.36
CA ASP A 128 -12.18 -10.90 -11.80
C ASP A 128 -11.17 -11.08 -10.66
N TYR A 129 -10.95 -10.03 -9.86
CA TYR A 129 -10.01 -10.07 -8.73
C TYR A 129 -10.69 -10.48 -7.41
N GLY A 130 -10.02 -11.38 -6.68
CA GLY A 130 -10.37 -11.77 -5.33
C GLY A 130 -10.80 -13.23 -5.22
N LEU A 131 -10.81 -13.73 -3.98
CA LEU A 131 -11.13 -15.12 -3.64
C LEU A 131 -12.65 -15.35 -3.65
N VAL A 132 -13.23 -15.39 -4.85
CA VAL A 132 -14.67 -15.59 -5.09
C VAL A 132 -14.85 -16.75 -6.08
N PRO A 133 -15.76 -17.72 -5.83
CA PRO A 133 -16.04 -18.78 -6.79
C PRO A 133 -16.38 -18.22 -8.18
N GLY A 134 -15.73 -18.74 -9.22
CA GLY A 134 -15.86 -18.26 -10.60
C GLY A 134 -14.72 -17.35 -11.07
N ASN A 135 -13.99 -16.71 -10.15
CA ASN A 135 -12.77 -15.97 -10.51
C ASN A 135 -11.61 -16.93 -10.82
N PRO A 136 -10.56 -16.46 -11.53
CA PRO A 136 -9.30 -17.19 -11.65
C PRO A 136 -8.74 -17.61 -10.30
N ALA A 137 -8.17 -18.81 -10.23
CA ALA A 137 -7.48 -19.32 -9.03
C ALA A 137 -6.09 -18.68 -8.88
N ASP A 138 -6.09 -17.36 -8.68
CA ASP A 138 -4.94 -16.49 -8.48
C ASP A 138 -4.88 -16.09 -7.00
N LEU A 139 -3.90 -16.59 -6.26
CA LEU A 139 -3.80 -16.33 -4.82
C LEU A 139 -2.37 -16.42 -4.30
N VAL A 140 -2.12 -15.74 -3.19
CA VAL A 140 -0.87 -15.81 -2.42
C VAL A 140 -1.22 -16.22 -1.00
N VAL A 141 -0.49 -17.18 -0.44
CA VAL A 141 -0.59 -17.57 0.97
C VAL A 141 0.53 -16.89 1.73
N LEU A 142 0.20 -16.11 2.75
CA LEU A 142 1.16 -15.43 3.62
C LEU A 142 1.35 -16.22 4.93
N ASP A 143 2.55 -16.17 5.52
CA ASP A 143 2.85 -16.75 6.84
C ASP A 143 2.31 -15.85 7.97
N ALA A 144 0.99 -15.69 8.01
CA ALA A 144 0.29 -14.84 8.96
C ALA A 144 -1.06 -15.43 9.35
N SER A 145 -1.49 -15.11 10.56
CA SER A 145 -2.77 -15.57 11.12
C SER A 145 -3.93 -14.60 10.87
N SER A 146 -3.63 -13.36 10.48
CA SER A 146 -4.62 -12.31 10.21
C SER A 146 -4.04 -11.22 9.29
N PRO A 147 -4.87 -10.38 8.66
CA PRO A 147 -4.41 -9.26 7.81
C PRO A 147 -3.45 -8.31 8.54
N GLN A 148 -3.78 -7.92 9.77
CA GLN A 148 -2.93 -7.04 10.58
C GLN A 148 -1.60 -7.69 10.96
N ASP A 149 -1.60 -8.99 11.27
CA ASP A 149 -0.37 -9.77 11.56
C ASP A 149 0.53 -9.82 10.33
N ALA A 150 -0.08 -9.97 9.13
CA ALA A 150 0.65 -9.98 7.87
C ALA A 150 1.44 -8.67 7.66
N ILE A 151 0.82 -7.52 7.92
CA ILE A 151 1.49 -6.23 7.80
C ILE A 151 2.45 -5.99 8.96
N ALA A 152 2.03 -6.23 10.21
CA ALA A 152 2.84 -5.95 11.41
C ALA A 152 4.19 -6.66 11.40
N ARG A 153 4.23 -7.92 10.95
CA ARG A 153 5.45 -8.76 10.94
C ARG A 153 6.16 -8.82 9.60
N ILE A 154 5.67 -8.11 8.58
CA ILE A 154 6.16 -8.22 7.20
C ILE A 154 6.13 -9.70 6.77
N ALA A 155 4.95 -10.31 6.91
CA ALA A 155 4.80 -11.75 6.71
C ALA A 155 5.23 -12.16 5.30
N PRO A 156 6.10 -13.17 5.17
CA PRO A 156 6.55 -13.64 3.88
C PRO A 156 5.46 -14.43 3.16
N PRO A 157 5.45 -14.44 1.82
CA PRO A 157 4.65 -15.40 1.09
C PRO A 157 5.25 -16.81 1.20
N LEU A 158 4.38 -17.78 1.47
CA LEU A 158 4.70 -19.21 1.55
C LEU A 158 4.52 -19.90 0.19
N MET A 159 3.51 -19.49 -0.57
CA MET A 159 3.23 -20.04 -1.89
C MET A 159 2.33 -19.08 -2.67
N ALA A 160 2.35 -19.18 -3.98
CA ALA A 160 1.42 -18.49 -4.85
C ALA A 160 0.92 -19.39 -5.96
N PHE A 161 -0.30 -19.13 -6.42
CA PHE A 161 -0.93 -19.82 -7.53
C PHE A 161 -1.35 -18.80 -8.58
N LYS A 162 -1.17 -19.17 -9.85
CA LYS A 162 -1.65 -18.43 -11.01
C LYS A 162 -2.44 -19.39 -11.88
N SER A 163 -3.71 -19.08 -12.10
CA SER A 163 -4.67 -19.90 -12.84
C SER A 163 -4.70 -21.34 -12.35
N GLY A 164 -4.68 -21.51 -11.02
CA GLY A 164 -4.70 -22.81 -10.35
C GLY A 164 -3.38 -23.58 -10.37
N ARG A 165 -2.31 -23.02 -10.96
CA ARG A 165 -0.97 -23.63 -10.98
C ARG A 165 -0.08 -22.97 -9.95
N GLN A 166 0.53 -23.77 -9.08
CA GLN A 166 1.50 -23.27 -8.11
C GLN A 166 2.70 -22.67 -8.85
N SER A 167 2.97 -21.39 -8.57
CA SER A 167 4.04 -20.62 -9.20
C SER A 167 5.34 -20.71 -8.41
N PHE A 168 5.26 -20.75 -7.08
CA PHE A 168 6.40 -20.99 -6.19
C PHE A 168 5.97 -21.59 -4.85
N GLU A 169 6.96 -22.08 -4.11
CA GLU A 169 6.86 -22.46 -2.70
C GLU A 169 8.07 -21.92 -1.95
N ARG A 170 7.87 -21.50 -0.71
CA ARG A 170 8.90 -21.15 0.25
C ARG A 170 8.83 -22.13 1.43
N PRO A 171 9.79 -23.06 1.56
CA PRO A 171 9.78 -24.02 2.66
C PRO A 171 9.98 -23.32 4.00
N ARG A 172 9.35 -23.86 5.05
CA ARG A 172 9.59 -23.40 6.42
C ARG A 172 11.04 -23.64 6.82
N PRO A 173 11.64 -22.77 7.66
CA PRO A 173 12.96 -23.01 8.21
C PRO A 173 13.02 -24.36 8.94
N LYS A 174 14.09 -25.12 8.71
CA LYS A 174 14.37 -26.32 9.49
C LYS A 174 15.12 -25.90 10.75
N LEU A 175 14.50 -26.09 11.91
CA LEU A 175 15.14 -25.84 13.19
C LEU A 175 15.98 -27.05 13.58
N HIS A 176 17.26 -26.83 13.87
CA HIS A 176 18.14 -27.83 14.47
C HIS A 176 18.18 -27.52 15.97
N LEU A 177 17.37 -28.27 16.74
CA LEU A 177 17.35 -28.21 18.21
C LEU A 177 18.39 -29.16 18.79
#